data_AF-A0A929GCQ2-F1
#
_entry.id   AF-A0A929GCQ2-F1
#
_cell.length_a   1.000
_cell.length_b   1.000
_cell.length_c   1.000
_cell.angle_alpha   90.00
_cell.angle_beta   90.00
_cell.angle_gamma   90.00
#
_symmetry.space_group_name_H-M   'P 1'
#
loop_
_entity.id
_entity.type
_entity.pdbx_description
1 polymer ?
#
loop_
_entity_poly.entity_id
_entity_poly.type
_entity_poly.pdbx_seq_one_letter_code
_entity_poly.pdbx_strand_id
1 'polypeptide(L)'
;LRSVHPVIESILDYRQLAKLKSTYIDALPALIDPRTGRVHTSFNQTRTATGRLSSNEPNLQNIPVRGEVGREIRRAFVAPPGSYLLAGDYSQIDLRALAHLSRDAGLLRAFSRDEDIHTATASQLFGVDDSGVKPDMRRLAKTVNFGVIYGMSDYGLEQATGLSRQEAAQFINAYFEKYPGVRGYLESTKQQAREQGYVQTLLGRKRFIPEIKSANRQVREAAERMAINMPVQGTSADIIKVAMVNLYREMAKRRLKSKMLLQVHDELIFEVPQEEMEIMRRLVPQVMSTALVLSVPLKVDIKTGSNWGEMEKEDA
;
A
#
# COMPACT_ATOMS: atom_id res chain seq x y z
N LEU A 1 7.85 28.31 -1.62
CA LEU A 1 8.22 28.81 -2.98
C LEU A 1 7.11 28.70 -4.02
N ARG A 2 6.22 27.69 -4.01
CA ARG A 2 5.16 27.55 -5.04
C ARG A 2 4.32 28.82 -5.25
N SER A 3 4.01 29.55 -4.20
CA SER A 3 3.24 30.80 -4.22
C SER A 3 4.03 32.04 -4.67
N VAL A 4 5.31 31.92 -5.02
CA VAL A 4 6.20 33.07 -5.28
C VAL A 4 6.14 33.52 -6.74
N HIS A 5 5.95 32.60 -7.69
CA HIS A 5 5.84 32.96 -9.12
C HIS A 5 5.19 31.84 -9.95
N PRO A 6 4.29 32.14 -10.91
CA PRO A 6 3.61 31.13 -11.75
C PRO A 6 4.54 30.17 -12.50
N VAL A 7 5.73 30.64 -12.90
CA VAL A 7 6.76 29.81 -13.58
C VAL A 7 7.14 28.56 -12.79
N ILE A 8 7.02 28.58 -11.46
CA ILE A 8 7.38 27.44 -10.61
C ILE A 8 6.42 26.28 -10.86
N GLU A 9 5.12 26.55 -11.03
CA GLU A 9 4.14 25.53 -11.39
C GLU A 9 4.41 24.99 -12.79
N SER A 10 4.65 25.87 -13.78
CA SER A 10 4.99 25.44 -15.14
C SER A 10 6.23 24.55 -15.20
N ILE A 11 7.27 24.83 -14.41
CA ILE A 11 8.46 23.97 -14.32
C ILE A 11 8.13 22.60 -13.70
N LEU A 12 7.29 22.58 -12.67
CA LEU A 12 6.87 21.32 -12.03
C LEU A 12 6.04 20.46 -12.99
N ASP A 13 5.11 21.08 -13.72
CA ASP A 13 4.28 20.42 -14.73
C ASP A 13 5.14 19.89 -15.88
N TYR A 14 6.06 20.70 -16.41
CA TYR A 14 7.01 20.27 -17.43
C TYR A 14 7.83 19.06 -16.96
N ARG A 15 8.39 19.11 -15.74
CA ARG A 15 9.18 18.00 -15.19
C ARG A 15 8.34 16.73 -15.03
N GLN A 16 7.09 16.86 -14.60
CA GLN A 16 6.17 15.74 -14.49
C GLN A 16 5.89 15.13 -15.87
N LEU A 17 5.48 15.93 -16.85
CA LEU A 17 5.16 15.47 -18.20
C LEU A 17 6.38 14.87 -18.91
N ALA A 18 7.54 15.52 -18.83
CA ALA A 18 8.79 15.02 -19.41
C ALA A 18 9.19 13.66 -18.82
N LYS A 19 9.03 13.48 -17.50
CA LYS A 19 9.25 12.19 -16.83
C LYS A 19 8.26 11.14 -17.33
N LEU A 20 6.96 11.45 -17.41
CA LEU A 20 5.94 10.50 -17.87
C LEU A 20 6.18 10.05 -19.31
N LYS A 21 6.52 11.00 -20.19
CA LYS A 21 6.85 10.71 -21.59
C LYS A 21 8.06 9.79 -21.68
N SER A 22 9.19 10.19 -21.12
CA SER A 22 10.44 9.44 -21.21
C SER A 22 10.39 8.08 -20.52
N THR A 23 9.75 7.99 -19.35
CA THR A 23 9.75 6.77 -18.53
C THR A 23 8.73 5.73 -19.00
N TYR A 24 7.60 6.17 -19.56
CA TYR A 24 6.48 5.28 -19.91
C TYR A 24 6.14 5.31 -21.39
N ILE A 25 5.83 6.48 -21.95
CA ILE A 25 5.31 6.58 -23.33
C ILE A 25 6.36 6.15 -24.35
N ASP A 26 7.60 6.62 -24.22
CA ASP A 26 8.68 6.29 -25.15
C ASP A 26 9.29 4.91 -24.83
N ALA A 27 9.42 4.58 -23.53
CA ALA A 27 10.13 3.38 -23.10
C ALA A 27 9.30 2.08 -23.20
N LEU A 28 8.02 2.09 -22.83
CA LEU A 28 7.23 0.85 -22.78
C LEU A 28 7.08 0.17 -24.15
N PRO A 29 6.80 0.89 -25.27
CA PRO A 29 6.74 0.26 -26.59
C PRO A 29 8.06 -0.39 -27.01
N ALA A 30 9.20 0.21 -26.63
CA ALA A 30 10.53 -0.32 -26.92
C ALA A 30 10.88 -1.58 -26.10
N LEU A 31 10.13 -1.87 -25.04
CA LEU A 31 10.33 -3.03 -24.15
C LEU A 31 9.42 -4.23 -24.50
N ILE A 32 8.66 -4.15 -25.59
CA ILE A 32 7.82 -5.27 -26.05
C ILE A 32 8.72 -6.39 -26.57
N ASP A 33 8.64 -7.58 -25.97
CA ASP A 33 9.36 -8.75 -26.46
C ASP A 33 8.71 -9.25 -27.76
N PRO A 34 9.44 -9.27 -28.91
CA PRO A 34 8.88 -9.61 -30.20
C PRO A 34 8.36 -11.04 -30.30
N ARG A 35 8.81 -11.96 -29.42
CA ARG A 35 8.37 -13.36 -29.42
C ARG A 35 6.99 -13.54 -28.79
N THR A 36 6.64 -12.65 -27.86
CA THR A 36 5.39 -12.76 -27.08
C THR A 36 4.40 -11.64 -27.37
N GLY A 37 4.86 -10.52 -27.93
CA GLY A 37 4.08 -9.30 -28.07
C GLY A 37 3.75 -8.62 -26.75
N ARG A 38 4.49 -8.91 -25.67
CA ARG A 38 4.22 -8.42 -24.31
C ARG A 38 5.45 -7.79 -23.67
N VAL A 39 5.22 -6.92 -22.69
CA VAL A 39 6.26 -6.40 -21.81
C VAL A 39 6.46 -7.36 -20.64
N HIS A 40 7.71 -7.71 -20.33
CA HIS A 40 8.08 -8.61 -19.23
C HIS A 40 8.86 -7.85 -18.18
N THR A 41 8.23 -7.56 -17.04
CA THR A 41 8.92 -6.93 -15.90
C THR A 41 9.73 -7.95 -15.10
N SER A 42 10.78 -7.48 -14.43
CA SER A 42 11.57 -8.27 -13.48
C SER A 42 11.17 -7.97 -12.04
N PHE A 43 10.69 -8.98 -11.31
CA PHE A 43 10.42 -8.88 -9.88
C PHE A 43 11.61 -9.39 -9.06
N ASN A 44 12.17 -8.52 -8.21
CA ASN A 44 13.25 -8.88 -7.29
C ASN A 44 12.68 -9.30 -5.94
N GLN A 45 12.92 -10.55 -5.55
CA GLN A 45 12.40 -11.12 -4.31
C GLN A 45 13.27 -10.82 -3.08
N THR A 46 14.56 -10.51 -3.29
CA THR A 46 15.59 -10.40 -2.24
C THR A 46 16.13 -8.97 -2.04
N ARG A 47 15.58 -7.98 -2.75
CA ARG A 47 16.15 -6.61 -2.78
C ARG A 47 15.70 -5.71 -1.64
N THR A 48 14.42 -5.76 -1.24
CA THR A 48 13.88 -4.81 -0.26
C THR A 48 14.11 -5.29 1.17
N ALA A 49 14.43 -4.35 2.08
CA ALA A 49 14.69 -4.66 3.49
C ALA A 49 13.45 -5.14 4.26
N THR A 50 12.24 -4.82 3.78
CA THR A 50 10.97 -5.21 4.42
C THR A 50 10.35 -6.46 3.78
N GLY A 51 10.95 -6.99 2.71
CA GLY A 51 10.47 -8.21 2.05
C GLY A 51 9.38 -7.99 1.00
N ARG A 52 9.00 -6.74 0.68
CA ARG A 52 8.17 -6.45 -0.51
C ARG A 52 8.90 -6.84 -1.80
N LEU A 53 8.15 -7.22 -2.84
CA LEU A 53 8.74 -7.32 -4.17
C LEU A 53 9.06 -5.91 -4.68
N SER A 54 10.13 -5.78 -5.45
CA SER A 54 10.41 -4.57 -6.24
C SER A 54 10.48 -4.92 -7.72
N SER A 55 9.96 -4.05 -8.58
CA SER A 55 9.92 -4.26 -10.03
C SER A 55 10.93 -3.35 -10.76
N ASN A 56 11.61 -3.88 -11.77
CA ASN A 56 12.46 -3.14 -12.71
C ASN A 56 12.29 -3.65 -14.13
N GLU A 57 12.74 -2.85 -15.11
CA GLU A 57 12.80 -3.20 -16.53
C GLU A 57 11.48 -3.74 -17.12
N PRO A 58 10.38 -2.96 -17.10
CA PRO A 58 10.18 -1.65 -16.47
C PRO A 58 9.68 -1.78 -15.02
N ASN A 59 9.78 -0.71 -14.23
CA ASN A 59 9.19 -0.67 -12.89
C ASN A 59 7.68 -0.40 -12.96
N LEU A 60 6.89 -1.47 -12.94
CA LEU A 60 5.44 -1.41 -13.02
C LEU A 60 4.76 -1.00 -11.71
N GLN A 61 5.50 -0.99 -10.59
CA GLN A 61 4.98 -0.48 -9.31
C GLN A 61 4.91 1.05 -9.26
N ASN A 62 5.64 1.75 -10.14
CA ASN A 62 5.70 3.21 -10.15
C ASN A 62 4.75 3.85 -11.17
N ILE A 63 3.95 3.06 -11.89
CA ILE A 63 3.00 3.59 -12.87
C ILE A 63 2.00 4.49 -12.14
N PRO A 64 1.89 5.77 -12.52
CA PRO A 64 1.02 6.71 -11.83
C PRO A 64 -0.40 6.19 -11.75
N VAL A 65 -0.97 6.25 -10.54
CA VAL A 65 -2.35 5.80 -10.27
C VAL A 65 -3.35 6.96 -10.40
N ARG A 66 -2.86 8.20 -10.25
CA ARG A 66 -3.69 9.39 -10.07
C ARG A 66 -3.47 10.40 -11.20
N GLY A 67 -4.50 11.20 -11.43
CA GLY A 67 -4.53 12.21 -12.48
C GLY A 67 -4.87 11.62 -13.84
N GLU A 68 -5.38 12.47 -14.72
CA GLU A 68 -5.83 12.10 -16.07
C GLU A 68 -4.73 11.39 -16.86
N VAL A 69 -3.53 11.97 -16.92
CA VAL A 69 -2.39 11.39 -17.65
C VAL A 69 -1.97 10.02 -17.10
N GLY A 70 -2.02 9.83 -15.77
CA GLY A 70 -1.72 8.54 -15.15
C GLY A 70 -2.73 7.47 -15.55
N ARG A 71 -4.01 7.83 -15.57
CA ARG A 71 -5.10 6.97 -16.04
C ARG A 71 -4.90 6.59 -17.50
N GLU A 72 -4.56 7.54 -18.36
CA GLU A 72 -4.29 7.28 -19.78
C GLU A 72 -3.12 6.31 -19.99
N ILE A 73 -2.03 6.42 -19.23
CA ILE A 73 -0.93 5.44 -19.27
C ILE A 73 -1.43 4.04 -18.88
N ARG A 74 -2.28 3.93 -17.87
CA ARG A 74 -2.86 2.64 -17.45
C ARG A 74 -3.81 2.04 -18.50
N ARG A 75 -4.47 2.85 -19.33
CA ARG A 75 -5.33 2.36 -20.43
C ARG A 75 -4.54 1.58 -21.48
N ALA A 76 -3.24 1.83 -21.62
CA ALA A 76 -2.37 1.07 -22.50
C ALA A 76 -2.10 -0.38 -22.04
N PHE A 77 -2.44 -0.72 -20.79
CA PHE A 77 -2.33 -2.09 -20.26
C PHE A 77 -3.67 -2.80 -20.45
N VAL A 78 -3.79 -3.55 -21.54
CA VAL A 78 -5.04 -4.18 -21.99
C VAL A 78 -5.05 -5.69 -21.75
N ALA A 79 -6.24 -6.25 -21.54
CA ALA A 79 -6.46 -7.68 -21.67
C ALA A 79 -6.51 -8.08 -23.16
N PRO A 80 -6.11 -9.32 -23.53
CA PRO A 80 -6.29 -9.83 -24.88
C PRO A 80 -7.78 -10.01 -25.20
N PRO A 81 -8.16 -10.09 -26.50
CA PRO A 81 -9.54 -10.35 -26.91
C PRO A 81 -10.14 -11.59 -26.24
N GLY A 82 -11.40 -11.47 -25.79
CA GLY A 82 -12.09 -12.54 -25.05
C GLY A 82 -11.67 -12.70 -23.59
N SER A 83 -10.82 -11.80 -23.07
CA SER A 83 -10.39 -11.77 -21.67
C SER A 83 -10.59 -10.38 -21.06
N TYR A 84 -10.57 -10.33 -19.75
CA TYR A 84 -10.63 -9.11 -18.95
C TYR A 84 -9.47 -9.07 -17.96
N LEU A 85 -9.16 -7.87 -17.47
CA LEU A 85 -8.35 -7.70 -16.28
C LEU A 85 -9.24 -7.81 -15.05
N LEU A 86 -8.75 -8.53 -14.05
CA LEU A 86 -9.34 -8.58 -12.71
C LEU A 86 -8.26 -8.22 -11.70
N ALA A 87 -8.57 -7.33 -10.76
CA ALA A 87 -7.66 -6.92 -9.71
C ALA A 87 -8.28 -7.21 -8.35
N GLY A 88 -7.50 -7.83 -7.47
CA GLY A 88 -7.79 -7.94 -6.04
C GLY A 88 -6.85 -7.05 -5.25
N ASP A 89 -7.40 -6.08 -4.52
CA ASP A 89 -6.64 -5.08 -3.76
C ASP A 89 -6.98 -5.18 -2.26
N TYR A 90 -5.98 -5.39 -1.40
CA TYR A 90 -6.27 -5.46 0.03
C TYR A 90 -6.65 -4.08 0.58
N SER A 91 -7.82 -4.00 1.18
CA SER A 91 -8.29 -2.77 1.81
C SER A 91 -7.57 -2.53 3.14
N GLN A 92 -6.65 -1.56 3.14
CA GLN A 92 -5.95 -1.05 4.32
C GLN A 92 -5.10 -2.12 5.05
N ILE A 93 -4.38 -2.97 4.29
CA ILE A 93 -3.65 -4.13 4.85
C ILE A 93 -2.66 -3.75 5.94
N ASP A 94 -1.91 -2.65 5.77
CA ASP A 94 -0.92 -2.20 6.76
C ASP A 94 -1.60 -1.79 8.08
N LEU A 95 -2.78 -1.17 8.04
CA LEU A 95 -3.55 -0.84 9.24
C LEU A 95 -4.15 -2.07 9.91
N ARG A 96 -4.61 -3.06 9.12
CA ARG A 96 -5.12 -4.34 9.66
C ARG A 96 -3.99 -5.14 10.32
N ALA A 97 -2.81 -5.16 9.72
CA ALA A 97 -1.60 -5.73 10.33
C ALA A 97 -1.24 -5.02 11.63
N LEU A 98 -1.27 -3.68 11.65
CA LEU A 98 -1.06 -2.90 12.87
C LEU A 98 -2.08 -3.25 13.95
N ALA A 99 -3.38 -3.29 13.63
CA ALA A 99 -4.43 -3.62 14.60
C ALA A 99 -4.21 -4.99 15.25
N HIS A 100 -3.75 -5.98 14.47
CA HIS A 100 -3.39 -7.28 14.99
C HIS A 100 -2.12 -7.25 15.87
N LEU A 101 -1.08 -6.54 15.43
CA LEU A 101 0.20 -6.45 16.15
C LEU A 101 0.07 -5.67 17.46
N SER A 102 -0.70 -4.58 17.46
CA SER A 102 -0.91 -3.73 18.63
C SER A 102 -1.94 -4.27 19.60
N ARG A 103 -2.84 -5.15 19.13
CA ARG A 103 -4.01 -5.62 19.88
C ARG A 103 -4.86 -4.47 20.44
N ASP A 104 -4.80 -3.31 19.79
CA ASP A 104 -5.53 -2.13 20.21
C ASP A 104 -7.04 -2.36 20.08
N ALA A 105 -7.76 -2.31 21.20
CA ALA A 105 -9.20 -2.58 21.23
C ALA A 105 -10.01 -1.61 20.35
N GLY A 106 -9.56 -0.37 20.20
CA GLY A 106 -10.20 0.61 19.33
C GLY A 106 -10.09 0.22 17.85
N LEU A 107 -8.87 -0.06 17.38
CA LEU A 107 -8.62 -0.50 16.00
C LEU A 107 -9.29 -1.85 15.68
N LEU A 108 -9.22 -2.81 16.61
CA LEU A 108 -9.86 -4.11 16.44
C LEU A 108 -11.38 -3.95 16.26
N ARG A 109 -12.03 -3.11 17.08
CA ARG A 109 -13.46 -2.80 16.94
C ARG A 109 -13.78 -2.10 15.62
N ALA A 110 -13.02 -1.07 15.25
CA ALA A 110 -13.23 -0.34 14.01
C ALA A 110 -13.22 -1.28 12.79
N PHE A 111 -12.20 -2.15 12.68
CA PHE A 111 -12.12 -3.11 11.58
C PHE A 111 -13.15 -4.23 11.64
N SER A 112 -13.61 -4.64 12.83
CA SER A 112 -14.70 -5.62 12.96
C SER A 112 -16.05 -5.08 12.47
N ARG A 113 -16.20 -3.75 12.47
CA ARG A 113 -17.39 -3.02 11.98
C ARG A 113 -17.22 -2.48 10.56
N ASP A 114 -16.11 -2.82 9.90
CA ASP A 114 -15.74 -2.33 8.58
C ASP A 114 -15.71 -0.79 8.48
N GLU A 115 -15.37 -0.12 9.59
CA GLU A 115 -15.26 1.34 9.64
C GLU A 115 -14.06 1.82 8.81
N ASP A 116 -14.26 2.88 8.04
CA ASP A 116 -13.16 3.53 7.33
C ASP A 116 -12.38 4.43 8.29
N ILE A 117 -11.27 3.89 8.82
CA ILE A 117 -10.43 4.59 9.80
C ILE A 117 -9.94 5.94 9.27
N HIS A 118 -9.68 6.07 7.96
CA HIS A 118 -9.27 7.35 7.39
C HIS A 118 -10.39 8.39 7.43
N THR A 119 -11.62 7.98 7.18
CA THR A 119 -12.81 8.84 7.26
C THR A 119 -13.08 9.23 8.72
N ALA A 120 -13.08 8.26 9.64
CA ALA A 120 -13.26 8.52 11.06
C ALA A 120 -12.17 9.46 11.62
N THR A 121 -10.92 9.31 11.16
CA THR A 121 -9.83 10.22 11.49
C THR A 121 -10.06 11.61 10.90
N ALA A 122 -10.54 11.70 9.66
CA ALA A 122 -10.81 13.00 9.02
C ALA A 122 -11.96 13.72 9.71
N SER A 123 -13.06 13.04 10.02
CA SER A 123 -14.18 13.57 10.79
C SER A 123 -13.69 14.23 12.08
N GLN A 124 -12.84 13.53 12.84
CA GLN A 124 -12.25 14.05 14.07
C GLN A 124 -11.28 15.22 13.84
N LEU A 125 -10.42 15.15 12.81
CA LEU A 125 -9.42 16.19 12.52
C LEU A 125 -10.08 17.51 12.07
N PHE A 126 -11.17 17.42 11.30
CA PHE A 126 -11.84 18.57 10.72
C PHE A 126 -13.10 19.00 11.48
N GLY A 127 -13.50 18.27 12.52
CA GLY A 127 -14.71 18.56 13.30
C GLY A 127 -16.00 18.45 12.49
N VAL A 128 -16.08 17.49 11.57
CA VAL A 128 -17.24 17.25 10.69
C VAL A 128 -17.77 15.84 10.88
N ASP A 129 -19.05 15.58 10.60
CA ASP A 129 -19.57 14.21 10.57
C ASP A 129 -18.92 13.38 9.46
N ASP A 130 -18.92 12.05 9.59
CA ASP A 130 -18.34 11.13 8.58
C ASP A 130 -18.91 11.37 7.17
N SER A 131 -20.20 11.71 7.07
CA SER A 131 -20.87 12.04 5.80
C SER A 131 -20.41 13.39 5.20
N GLY A 132 -19.87 14.28 6.04
CA GLY A 132 -19.31 15.57 5.64
C GLY A 132 -17.82 15.51 5.23
N VAL A 133 -17.18 14.35 5.36
CA VAL A 133 -15.76 14.17 5.03
C VAL A 133 -15.56 14.24 3.51
N LYS A 134 -14.88 15.29 3.05
CA LYS A 134 -14.49 15.44 1.65
C LYS A 134 -13.31 14.53 1.26
N PRO A 135 -13.14 14.16 -0.02
CA PRO A 135 -12.02 13.33 -0.47
C PRO A 135 -10.63 13.84 -0.07
N ASP A 136 -10.42 15.16 -0.06
CA ASP A 136 -9.14 15.76 0.33
C ASP A 136 -8.92 15.74 1.85
N MET A 137 -9.98 15.85 2.65
CA MET A 137 -9.93 15.67 4.11
C MET A 137 -9.50 14.25 4.45
N ARG A 138 -10.16 13.26 3.83
CA ARG A 138 -9.81 11.85 3.98
C ARG A 138 -8.38 11.57 3.52
N ARG A 139 -7.91 12.24 2.47
CA ARG A 139 -6.52 12.12 1.97
C ARG A 139 -5.52 12.64 2.99
N LEU A 140 -5.78 13.79 3.61
CA LEU A 140 -4.92 14.32 4.67
C LEU A 140 -4.89 13.36 5.86
N ALA A 141 -6.05 12.91 6.32
CA ALA A 141 -6.17 11.93 7.41
C ALA A 141 -5.46 10.60 7.10
N LYS A 142 -5.45 10.17 5.83
CA LYS A 142 -4.65 9.01 5.38
C LYS A 142 -3.16 9.27 5.57
N THR A 143 -2.64 10.39 5.07
CA THR A 143 -1.22 10.78 5.26
C THR A 143 -0.85 10.82 6.73
N VAL A 144 -1.73 11.39 7.54
CA VAL A 144 -1.54 11.50 8.98
C VAL A 144 -1.51 10.13 9.65
N ASN A 145 -2.50 9.27 9.40
CA ASN A 145 -2.54 7.90 9.93
C ASN A 145 -1.25 7.15 9.60
N PHE A 146 -0.82 7.15 8.34
CA PHE A 146 0.44 6.49 7.96
C PHE A 146 1.66 7.15 8.59
N GLY A 147 1.67 8.47 8.76
CA GLY A 147 2.71 9.19 9.48
C GLY A 147 2.88 8.67 10.90
N VAL A 148 1.77 8.59 11.66
CA VAL A 148 1.80 8.11 13.05
C VAL A 148 2.26 6.65 13.13
N ILE A 149 1.74 5.79 12.25
CA ILE A 149 2.05 4.35 12.25
C ILE A 149 3.51 4.08 11.89
N TYR A 150 4.13 4.96 11.11
CA TYR A 150 5.53 4.86 10.73
C TYR A 150 6.47 5.69 11.62
N GLY A 151 5.98 6.16 12.77
CA GLY A 151 6.78 6.87 13.76
C GLY A 151 7.29 8.22 13.27
N MET A 152 6.52 8.90 12.41
CA MET A 152 6.80 10.27 11.98
C MET A 152 6.71 11.22 13.18
N SER A 153 7.66 12.14 13.29
CA SER A 153 7.61 13.20 14.30
C SER A 153 6.57 14.26 13.95
N ASP A 154 6.22 15.10 14.93
CA ASP A 154 5.45 16.33 14.75
C ASP A 154 5.98 17.18 13.57
N TYR A 155 7.30 17.38 13.50
CA TYR A 155 7.98 18.07 12.41
C TYR A 155 7.82 17.36 11.07
N GLY A 156 8.00 16.03 11.03
CA GLY A 156 7.82 15.27 9.79
C GLY A 156 6.37 15.35 9.28
N LEU A 157 5.41 15.35 10.19
CA LEU A 157 4.00 15.42 9.88
C LEU A 157 3.62 16.81 9.34
N GLU A 158 4.13 17.88 9.95
CA GLU A 158 4.02 19.25 9.43
C GLU A 158 4.49 19.34 7.97
N GLN A 159 5.69 18.82 7.67
CA GLN A 159 6.22 18.83 6.29
C GLN A 159 5.37 18.03 5.29
N ALA A 160 4.70 16.96 5.74
CA ALA A 160 3.92 16.07 4.89
C ALA A 160 2.47 16.56 4.66
N THR A 161 1.94 17.38 5.57
CA THR A 161 0.50 17.70 5.64
C THR A 161 0.20 19.19 5.50
N GLY A 162 1.17 20.06 5.77
CA GLY A 162 0.96 21.52 5.84
C GLY A 162 0.29 21.98 7.13
N LEU A 163 0.02 21.07 8.09
CA LEU A 163 -0.40 21.43 9.45
C LEU A 163 0.75 22.13 10.17
N SER A 164 0.43 23.07 11.06
CA SER A 164 1.43 23.60 11.98
C SER A 164 1.98 22.49 12.89
N ARG A 165 3.21 22.67 13.36
CA ARG A 165 3.81 21.74 14.33
C ARG A 165 2.95 21.49 15.57
N GLN A 166 2.22 22.49 16.06
CA GLN A 166 1.33 22.36 17.22
C GLN A 166 0.13 21.46 16.90
N GLU A 167 -0.52 21.68 15.75
CA GLU A 167 -1.64 20.84 15.29
C GLU A 167 -1.19 19.39 15.05
N ALA A 168 -0.01 19.21 14.45
CA ALA A 168 0.59 17.89 14.26
C ALA A 168 0.80 17.15 15.59
N ALA A 169 1.34 17.82 16.60
CA ALA A 169 1.55 17.25 17.94
C ALA A 169 0.23 16.90 18.64
N GLN A 170 -0.76 17.81 18.59
CA GLN A 170 -2.09 17.58 19.14
C GLN A 170 -2.75 16.36 18.49
N PHE A 171 -2.63 16.24 17.17
CA PHE A 171 -3.18 15.10 16.45
C PHE A 171 -2.51 13.79 16.87
N ILE A 172 -1.17 13.74 16.93
CA ILE A 172 -0.44 12.54 17.34
C ILE A 172 -0.89 12.10 18.74
N ASN A 173 -1.06 13.04 19.66
CA ASN A 173 -1.56 12.76 21.01
C ASN A 173 -2.98 12.20 21.00
N ALA A 174 -3.91 12.87 20.30
CA ALA A 174 -5.30 12.42 20.18
C ALA A 174 -5.41 11.02 19.53
N TYR A 175 -4.55 10.72 18.56
CA TYR A 175 -4.48 9.39 17.96
C TYR A 175 -4.08 8.33 18.99
N PHE A 176 -3.06 8.58 19.80
CA PHE A 176 -2.63 7.64 20.84
C PHE A 176 -3.59 7.56 22.03
N GLU A 177 -4.36 8.61 22.31
CA GLU A 177 -5.45 8.55 23.29
C GLU A 177 -6.59 7.67 22.80
N LYS A 178 -6.94 7.76 21.50
CA LYS A 178 -7.97 6.92 20.86
C LYS A 178 -7.52 5.46 20.71
N TYR A 179 -6.24 5.25 20.39
CA TYR A 179 -5.64 3.93 20.12
C TYR A 179 -4.40 3.68 21.02
N PRO A 180 -4.59 3.56 22.35
CA PRO A 180 -3.49 3.45 23.31
C PRO A 180 -2.63 2.18 23.13
N GLY A 181 -3.21 1.09 22.63
CA GLY A 181 -2.47 -0.14 22.33
C GLY A 181 -1.43 0.05 21.23
N VAL A 182 -1.67 0.98 20.29
CA VAL A 182 -0.68 1.34 19.27
C VAL A 182 0.56 1.94 19.92
N ARG A 183 0.39 2.89 20.85
CA ARG A 183 1.52 3.52 21.55
C ARG A 183 2.35 2.48 22.30
N GLY A 184 1.69 1.56 23.02
CA GLY A 184 2.36 0.47 23.74
C GLY A 184 3.16 -0.43 22.78
N TYR A 185 2.57 -0.80 21.65
CA TYR A 185 3.23 -1.58 20.62
C TYR A 185 4.47 -0.88 20.04
N LEU A 186 4.37 0.41 19.70
CA LEU A 186 5.49 1.17 19.15
C LEU A 186 6.68 1.20 20.11
N GLU A 187 6.45 1.49 21.39
CA GLU A 187 7.52 1.54 22.40
C GLU A 187 8.12 0.15 22.66
N SER A 188 7.29 -0.89 22.77
CA SER A 188 7.76 -2.27 22.93
C SER A 188 8.60 -2.73 21.74
N THR A 189 8.24 -2.34 20.51
CA THR A 189 8.98 -2.70 19.29
C THR A 189 10.35 -2.03 19.25
N LYS A 190 10.43 -0.74 19.64
CA LYS A 190 11.72 -0.04 19.79
C LYS A 190 12.60 -0.73 20.84
N GLN A 191 12.01 -1.10 21.97
CA GLN A 191 12.73 -1.77 23.05
C GLN A 191 13.26 -3.14 22.62
N GLN A 192 12.41 -3.95 21.98
CA GLN A 192 12.81 -5.24 21.39
C GLN A 192 13.97 -5.06 20.39
N ALA A 193 13.88 -4.07 19.51
CA ALA A 193 14.93 -3.78 18.54
C ALA A 193 16.26 -3.44 19.23
N ARG A 194 16.23 -2.65 20.32
CA ARG A 194 17.42 -2.32 21.12
C ARG A 194 17.99 -3.54 21.82
N GLU A 195 17.16 -4.43 22.36
CA GLU A 195 17.62 -5.62 23.06
C GLU A 195 18.21 -6.66 22.11
N GLN A 196 17.48 -6.98 21.04
CA GLN A 196 17.77 -8.10 20.15
C GLN A 196 18.61 -7.71 18.92
N GLY A 197 18.65 -6.43 18.56
CA GLY A 197 19.32 -5.92 17.35
C GLY A 197 18.54 -6.15 16.05
N TYR A 198 17.32 -6.66 16.13
CA TYR A 198 16.43 -6.87 14.98
C TYR A 198 14.96 -6.78 15.39
N VAL A 199 14.10 -6.66 14.39
CA VAL A 199 12.64 -6.83 14.49
C VAL A 199 12.18 -7.88 13.50
N GLN A 200 10.96 -8.41 13.68
CA GLN A 200 10.44 -9.46 12.81
C GLN A 200 8.95 -9.35 12.50
N THR A 201 8.52 -9.94 11.39
CA THR A 201 7.10 -10.06 10.98
C THR A 201 6.40 -11.21 11.71
N LEU A 202 5.08 -11.34 11.53
CA LEU A 202 4.31 -12.47 12.06
C LEU A 202 4.80 -13.83 11.57
N LEU A 203 5.34 -13.91 10.35
CA LEU A 203 5.89 -15.16 9.79
C LEU A 203 7.39 -15.32 10.06
N GLY A 204 7.98 -14.48 10.92
CA GLY A 204 9.36 -14.61 11.37
C GLY A 204 10.42 -14.03 10.42
N ARG A 205 10.04 -13.25 9.40
CA ARG A 205 11.01 -12.50 8.58
C ARG A 205 11.71 -11.47 9.46
N LYS A 206 13.04 -11.49 9.51
CA LYS A 206 13.83 -10.56 10.34
C LYS A 206 14.39 -9.40 9.52
N ARG A 207 14.48 -8.23 10.15
CA ARG A 207 15.31 -7.11 9.71
C ARG A 207 16.24 -6.71 10.85
N PHE A 208 17.54 -6.88 10.63
CA PHE A 208 18.57 -6.39 11.54
C PHE A 208 18.69 -4.88 11.43
N ILE A 209 18.88 -4.21 12.57
CA ILE A 209 18.95 -2.74 12.68
C ILE A 209 20.16 -2.40 13.56
N PRO A 210 21.39 -2.49 13.03
CA PRO A 210 22.59 -2.23 13.83
C PRO A 210 22.64 -0.79 14.38
N GLU A 211 22.03 0.17 13.68
CA GLU A 211 21.97 1.58 14.06
C GLU A 211 21.10 1.87 15.30
N ILE A 212 20.33 0.90 15.78
CA ILE A 212 19.37 1.08 16.88
C ILE A 212 20.04 1.48 18.22
N LYS A 213 21.34 1.19 18.37
CA LYS A 213 22.16 1.57 19.53
C LYS A 213 23.09 2.76 19.25
N SER A 214 22.96 3.43 18.11
CA SER A 214 23.85 4.53 17.74
C SER A 214 23.80 5.66 18.78
N ALA A 215 24.97 6.18 19.17
CA ALA A 215 25.06 7.35 20.03
C ALA A 215 24.49 8.61 19.33
N ASN A 216 24.61 8.68 18.00
CA ASN A 216 24.04 9.77 17.21
C ASN A 216 22.51 9.69 17.22
N ARG A 217 21.87 10.75 17.75
CA ARG A 217 20.41 10.84 17.90
C ARG A 217 19.67 10.67 16.58
N GLN A 218 20.09 11.35 15.52
CA GLN A 218 19.38 11.30 14.23
C GLN A 218 19.44 9.91 13.60
N VAL A 219 20.61 9.25 13.70
CA VAL A 219 20.81 7.88 13.22
C VAL A 219 19.94 6.90 14.01
N ARG A 220 19.91 7.03 15.34
CA ARG A 220 19.09 6.20 16.22
C ARG A 220 17.58 6.40 15.99
N GLU A 221 17.11 7.63 15.83
CA GLU A 221 15.70 7.92 15.54
C GLU A 221 15.28 7.35 14.18
N ALA A 222 16.16 7.40 13.17
CA ALA A 222 15.91 6.73 11.89
C ALA A 222 15.82 5.20 12.07
N ALA A 223 16.69 4.61 12.89
CA ALA A 223 16.65 3.20 13.24
C ALA A 223 15.35 2.80 13.95
N GLU A 224 14.87 3.61 14.89
CA GLU A 224 13.60 3.39 15.59
C GLU A 224 12.40 3.44 14.63
N ARG A 225 12.38 4.37 13.67
CA ARG A 225 11.35 4.40 12.62
C ARG A 225 11.39 3.15 11.74
N MET A 226 12.58 2.69 11.38
CA MET A 226 12.75 1.43 10.63
C MET A 226 12.27 0.22 11.43
N ALA A 227 12.53 0.20 12.74
CA ALA A 227 12.09 -0.86 13.65
C ALA A 227 10.56 -0.93 13.76
N ILE A 228 9.91 0.23 13.87
CA ILE A 228 8.44 0.33 13.94
C ILE A 228 7.78 -0.08 12.61
N ASN A 229 8.28 0.44 11.49
CA ASN A 229 7.66 0.25 10.19
C ASN A 229 7.79 -1.20 9.69
N MET A 230 8.92 -1.85 9.97
CA MET A 230 9.24 -3.13 9.34
C MET A 230 8.27 -4.26 9.68
N PRO A 231 7.88 -4.51 10.95
CA PRO A 231 6.95 -5.60 11.26
C PRO A 231 5.59 -5.42 10.59
N VAL A 232 5.08 -4.18 10.51
CA VAL A 232 3.82 -3.87 9.84
C VAL A 232 3.94 -4.10 8.33
N GLN A 233 4.87 -3.39 7.69
CA GLN A 233 5.02 -3.43 6.23
C GLN A 233 5.45 -4.82 5.72
N GLY A 234 6.32 -5.49 6.48
CA GLY A 234 6.80 -6.82 6.17
C GLY A 234 5.73 -7.89 6.37
N THR A 235 4.87 -7.76 7.39
CA THR A 235 3.71 -8.65 7.56
C THR A 235 2.76 -8.51 6.38
N SER A 236 2.47 -7.31 5.90
CA SER A 236 1.68 -7.12 4.67
C SER A 236 2.34 -7.75 3.44
N ALA A 237 3.67 -7.64 3.33
CA ALA A 237 4.44 -8.28 2.25
C ALA A 237 4.39 -9.82 2.33
N ASP A 238 4.38 -10.37 3.53
CA ASP A 238 4.25 -11.81 3.76
C ASP A 238 2.84 -12.29 3.42
N ILE A 239 1.79 -11.55 3.82
CA ILE A 239 0.39 -11.86 3.51
C ILE A 239 0.17 -11.94 2.00
N ILE A 240 0.60 -10.93 1.24
CA ILE A 240 0.39 -10.94 -0.22
C ILE A 240 1.16 -12.06 -0.90
N LYS A 241 2.37 -12.41 -0.43
CA LYS A 241 3.14 -13.54 -0.96
C LYS A 241 2.46 -14.87 -0.68
N VAL A 242 1.92 -15.07 0.51
CA VAL A 242 1.13 -16.28 0.83
C VAL A 242 -0.11 -16.34 -0.07
N ALA A 243 -0.81 -15.23 -0.26
CA ALA A 243 -1.96 -15.15 -1.16
C ALA A 243 -1.59 -15.53 -2.60
N MET A 244 -0.47 -15.02 -3.11
CA MET A 244 0.03 -15.36 -4.45
C MET A 244 0.26 -16.87 -4.61
N VAL A 245 0.93 -17.49 -3.64
CA VAL A 245 1.20 -18.94 -3.67
C VAL A 245 -0.10 -19.75 -3.59
N ASN A 246 -1.03 -19.35 -2.72
CA ASN A 246 -2.31 -20.03 -2.56
C ASN A 246 -3.18 -19.90 -3.81
N LEU A 247 -3.25 -18.71 -4.41
CA LEU A 247 -3.97 -18.48 -5.67
C LEU A 247 -3.39 -19.31 -6.81
N TYR A 248 -2.06 -19.33 -6.96
CA TYR A 248 -1.41 -20.15 -7.96
C TYR A 248 -1.80 -21.63 -7.83
N ARG A 249 -1.79 -22.17 -6.60
CA ARG A 249 -2.20 -23.56 -6.32
C ARG A 249 -3.67 -23.82 -6.64
N GLU A 250 -4.58 -22.94 -6.21
CA GLU A 250 -6.01 -23.10 -6.45
C GLU A 250 -6.37 -22.98 -7.93
N MET A 251 -5.76 -22.04 -8.65
CA MET A 251 -5.93 -21.90 -10.10
C MET A 251 -5.43 -23.15 -10.84
N ALA A 252 -4.25 -23.67 -10.47
CA ALA A 252 -3.69 -24.88 -11.07
C ALA A 252 -4.56 -26.12 -10.79
N LYS A 253 -5.05 -26.28 -9.55
CA LYS A 253 -5.95 -27.38 -9.15
C LYS A 253 -7.24 -27.39 -9.97
N ARG A 254 -7.79 -26.21 -10.26
CA ARG A 254 -9.00 -26.02 -11.08
C ARG A 254 -8.72 -26.01 -12.59
N ARG A 255 -7.45 -26.11 -13.00
CA ARG A 255 -6.98 -26.05 -14.39
C ARG A 255 -7.47 -24.79 -15.12
N LEU A 256 -7.49 -23.66 -14.41
CA LEU A 256 -7.86 -22.36 -14.97
C LEU A 256 -6.80 -21.88 -15.95
N LYS A 257 -7.25 -21.27 -17.05
CA LYS A 257 -6.42 -20.62 -18.06
C LYS A 257 -6.02 -19.20 -17.66
N SER A 258 -6.73 -18.62 -16.68
CA SER A 258 -6.42 -17.33 -16.06
C SER A 258 -4.95 -17.25 -15.62
N LYS A 259 -4.36 -16.05 -15.70
CA LYS A 259 -2.95 -15.80 -15.37
C LYS A 259 -2.81 -14.66 -14.39
N MET A 260 -2.02 -14.85 -13.33
CA MET A 260 -1.57 -13.74 -12.50
C MET A 260 -0.48 -12.98 -13.26
N LEU A 261 -0.75 -11.71 -13.57
CA LEU A 261 0.16 -10.88 -14.36
C LEU A 261 1.12 -10.08 -13.49
N LEU A 262 0.58 -9.35 -12.50
CA LEU A 262 1.34 -8.35 -11.76
C LEU A 262 0.99 -8.38 -10.27
N GLN A 263 2.00 -8.04 -9.46
CA GLN A 263 1.83 -7.63 -8.08
C GLN A 263 2.26 -6.16 -7.96
N VAL A 264 1.34 -5.29 -7.56
CA VAL A 264 1.55 -3.85 -7.45
C VAL A 264 1.08 -3.38 -6.08
N HIS A 265 2.03 -3.06 -5.20
CA HIS A 265 1.75 -2.71 -3.80
C HIS A 265 0.98 -3.82 -3.05
N ASP A 266 -0.29 -3.61 -2.75
CA ASP A 266 -1.23 -4.51 -2.10
C ASP A 266 -2.25 -5.14 -3.08
N GLU A 267 -2.08 -4.88 -4.38
CA GLU A 267 -2.94 -5.35 -5.47
C GLU A 267 -2.30 -6.52 -6.26
N LEU A 268 -3.11 -7.51 -6.61
CA LEU A 268 -2.80 -8.58 -7.56
C LEU A 268 -3.68 -8.44 -8.80
N ILE A 269 -3.06 -8.44 -9.98
CA ILE A 269 -3.75 -8.25 -11.27
C ILE A 269 -3.68 -9.54 -12.08
N PHE A 270 -4.80 -9.92 -12.67
CA PHE A 270 -5.01 -11.14 -13.42
C PHE A 270 -5.51 -10.84 -14.83
N GLU A 271 -5.08 -11.65 -15.78
CA GLU A 271 -5.73 -11.85 -17.07
C GLU A 271 -6.71 -13.01 -16.92
N VAL A 272 -7.99 -12.79 -17.19
CA VAL A 272 -9.06 -13.76 -16.94
C VAL A 272 -9.91 -13.91 -18.20
N PRO A 273 -9.96 -15.11 -18.82
CA PRO A 273 -10.89 -15.39 -19.90
C PRO A 273 -12.33 -15.16 -19.46
N GLN A 274 -13.19 -14.68 -20.38
CA GLN A 274 -14.58 -14.37 -20.06
C GLN A 274 -15.32 -15.55 -19.41
N GLU A 275 -15.04 -16.79 -19.83
CA GLU A 275 -15.65 -18.00 -19.26
C GLU A 275 -15.23 -18.30 -17.81
N GLU A 276 -14.11 -17.74 -17.33
CA GLU A 276 -13.58 -17.95 -15.97
C GLU A 276 -13.86 -16.77 -15.02
N MET A 277 -14.46 -15.68 -15.52
CA MET A 277 -14.67 -14.45 -14.74
C MET A 277 -15.41 -14.69 -13.43
N GLU A 278 -16.54 -15.39 -13.46
CA GLU A 278 -17.33 -15.68 -12.26
C GLU A 278 -16.57 -16.55 -11.24
N ILE A 279 -15.73 -17.47 -11.73
CA ILE A 279 -14.91 -18.32 -10.87
C ILE A 279 -13.83 -17.47 -10.20
N MET A 280 -13.12 -16.63 -10.96
CA MET A 280 -12.04 -15.79 -10.45
C MET A 280 -12.55 -14.68 -9.52
N ARG A 281 -13.70 -14.07 -9.82
CA ARG A 281 -14.37 -13.09 -8.95
C ARG A 281 -14.64 -13.61 -7.54
N ARG A 282 -14.96 -14.90 -7.41
CA ARG A 282 -15.17 -15.54 -6.10
C ARG A 282 -13.86 -16.04 -5.49
N LEU A 283 -13.01 -16.66 -6.31
CA LEU A 283 -11.77 -17.29 -5.86
C LEU A 283 -10.76 -16.27 -5.31
N VAL A 284 -10.55 -15.15 -6.02
CA VAL A 284 -9.54 -14.15 -5.67
C VAL A 284 -9.77 -13.56 -4.27
N PRO A 285 -10.93 -12.95 -3.96
CA PRO A 285 -11.15 -12.38 -2.64
C PRO A 285 -11.20 -13.46 -1.55
N GLN A 286 -11.73 -14.66 -1.84
CA GLN A 286 -11.76 -15.78 -0.88
C GLN A 286 -10.36 -16.22 -0.45
N VAL A 287 -9.44 -16.43 -1.40
CA VAL A 287 -8.08 -16.89 -1.09
C VAL A 287 -7.24 -15.78 -0.48
N MET A 288 -7.37 -14.55 -0.98
CA MET A 288 -6.63 -13.41 -0.43
C MET A 288 -7.07 -13.09 1.01
N SER A 289 -8.37 -13.01 1.28
CA SER A 289 -8.88 -12.72 2.63
C SER A 289 -8.50 -13.78 3.69
N THR A 290 -8.13 -14.98 3.26
CA THR A 290 -7.75 -16.10 4.13
C THR A 290 -6.25 -16.40 4.09
N ALA A 291 -5.44 -15.55 3.44
CA ALA A 291 -4.01 -15.77 3.27
C ALA A 291 -3.25 -15.84 4.61
N LEU A 292 -3.70 -15.11 5.63
CA LEU A 292 -3.19 -15.21 6.99
C LEU A 292 -4.31 -14.92 7.99
N VAL A 293 -4.39 -15.71 9.06
CA VAL A 293 -5.37 -15.47 10.13
C VAL A 293 -4.86 -14.34 11.03
N LEU A 294 -5.56 -13.21 10.99
CA LEU A 294 -5.34 -12.07 11.88
C LEU A 294 -6.48 -11.94 12.89
N SER A 295 -6.34 -10.98 13.81
CA SER A 295 -7.39 -10.64 14.79
C SER A 295 -8.51 -9.79 14.22
N VAL A 296 -8.31 -9.30 13.00
CA VAL A 296 -9.28 -8.55 12.19
C VAL A 296 -9.36 -9.23 10.82
N PRO A 297 -10.53 -9.22 10.17
CA PRO A 297 -10.66 -9.83 8.85
C PRO A 297 -9.76 -9.08 7.84
N LEU A 298 -9.15 -9.81 6.91
CA LEU A 298 -8.55 -9.19 5.73
C LEU A 298 -9.66 -8.94 4.71
N LYS A 299 -9.78 -7.71 4.22
CA LYS A 299 -10.76 -7.33 3.21
C LYS A 299 -10.07 -7.11 1.87
N VAL A 300 -10.70 -7.58 0.80
CA VAL A 300 -10.18 -7.49 -0.57
C VAL A 300 -11.28 -6.89 -1.43
N ASP A 301 -10.97 -5.77 -2.07
CA ASP A 301 -11.85 -5.14 -3.04
C ASP A 301 -11.52 -5.70 -4.43
N ILE A 302 -12.56 -5.98 -5.23
CA ILE A 302 -12.41 -6.47 -6.61
C ILE A 302 -12.70 -5.36 -7.60
N LYS A 303 -11.88 -5.29 -8.64
CA LYS A 303 -12.12 -4.44 -9.81
C LYS A 303 -11.97 -5.26 -11.08
N THR A 304 -12.74 -4.91 -12.11
CA THR A 304 -12.63 -5.55 -13.43
C THR A 304 -12.70 -4.53 -14.55
N GLY A 305 -12.09 -4.84 -15.69
CA GLY A 305 -12.12 -3.96 -16.86
C GLY A 305 -11.38 -4.55 -18.06
N SER A 306 -11.57 -3.97 -19.24
CA SER A 306 -10.84 -4.37 -20.46
C SER A 306 -9.38 -3.90 -20.45
N ASN A 307 -9.07 -2.87 -19.66
CA ASN A 307 -7.74 -2.32 -19.45
C ASN A 307 -7.59 -1.80 -18.02
N TRP A 308 -6.36 -1.57 -17.58
CA TRP A 308 -6.06 -1.24 -16.19
C TRP A 308 -6.55 0.16 -15.77
N GLY A 309 -6.67 1.10 -16.73
CA GLY A 309 -7.11 2.47 -16.47
C GLY A 309 -8.63 2.65 -16.32
N GLU A 310 -9.40 1.67 -16.78
CA GLU A 310 -10.87 1.65 -16.78
C GLU A 310 -11.44 0.53 -15.88
N MET A 311 -10.62 -0.03 -14.98
CA MET A 311 -11.14 -1.03 -14.04
C MET A 311 -12.08 -0.37 -13.03
N GLU A 312 -13.30 -0.88 -12.94
CA GLU A 312 -14.33 -0.38 -12.03
C GLU A 312 -14.45 -1.30 -10.82
N LYS A 313 -14.71 -0.70 -9.64
CA LYS A 313 -14.96 -1.47 -8.43
C LYS A 313 -16.29 -2.19 -8.59
N GLU A 314 -16.28 -3.48 -8.29
CA GLU A 314 -17.52 -4.25 -8.19
C GLU A 314 -18.11 -4.03 -6.80
N ASP A 315 -19.41 -3.72 -6.75
CA ASP A 315 -20.15 -3.75 -5.50
C ASP A 315 -20.26 -5.21 -5.05
N ALA A 316 -19.86 -5.46 -3.81
CA ALA A 316 -19.84 -6.79 -3.19
C ALA A 316 -21.23 -7.22 -2.71
#